data_AF-A0A6V7SPF5-F1
#
_entry.id   AF-A0A6V7SPF5-F1
#
_cell.length_a   1.000
_cell.length_b   1.000
_cell.length_c   1.000
_cell.angle_alpha   90.00
_cell.angle_beta   90.00
_cell.angle_gamma   90.00
#
_symmetry.space_group_name_H-M   'P 1'
#
loop_
_entity.id
_entity.type
_entity.pdbx_description
1 polymer ?
#
loop_
_entity_poly.entity_id
_entity_poly.type
_entity_poly.pdbx_seq_one_letter_code
_entity_poly.pdbx_strand_id
1 'polypeptide(L)'
;MEFFGSNYFRFRLALSLISGKAITIKNIRKKNSHKKINKDDEIDDNEINEGLQEYEAKILKLIDKLCDDTTIKINEYGDELYFKPGFLIGNVNDEVRISDLNNTFHCGNERSISYFLEFLIMIVPFFKNPVKLLLKGITDDQIDRTVYTCKIVCENFFKTFLNVNNDFLNITILKRGTKLDSTGEVSFFMNNLKMINSFDMHDAGLVKRITGTIVCNQISMIFRNKIVNCAKKNLHNFTPYVSIEVEKEKKNSYPNKNNSKNNFMSLSLFAQTKNKCIYGTDLYVDKFMLQHVKDMLASRTDDSLPMELGGHKWDEGEMGENEEEEEDEEDDTEEDDEEEEGEKIDDSNGDEEEDEEDDTEEDDEEEEEVEKIDGNDDDDENEDEDEAEEERAEKIDDNDDEEEDEEESEINLGNKTKHQLNNRGNYPLSDESNEMNNISNIDASKEEPKTLHDADIYERLGFFISLKLMNEIKGLSSIDSSYQWLPLLYMALANDTAVSKISLSALKPYSIVLIRLLRDFFSVVFDIKKVEKSQIEYSYLIKCVGIGYRNFSKKTF
;
A
#
# COMPACT_ATOMS: atom_id res chain seq x y z
N MET A 1 -24.47 0.35 -16.07
CA MET A 1 -23.35 -0.45 -16.61
C MET A 1 -23.41 -1.83 -15.98
N GLU A 2 -23.04 -2.89 -16.69
CA GLU A 2 -22.99 -4.24 -16.11
C GLU A 2 -21.56 -4.73 -15.95
N PHE A 3 -21.32 -5.53 -14.91
CA PHE A 3 -20.04 -6.15 -14.59
C PHE A 3 -20.26 -7.57 -14.05
N PHE A 4 -19.23 -8.42 -14.16
CA PHE A 4 -19.28 -9.81 -13.70
C PHE A 4 -18.20 -10.11 -12.63
N GLY A 5 -18.51 -11.01 -11.71
CA GLY A 5 -17.62 -11.50 -10.65
C GLY A 5 -17.37 -10.49 -9.52
N SER A 6 -16.82 -10.96 -8.39
CA SER A 6 -16.47 -10.13 -7.22
C SER A 6 -15.19 -9.29 -7.40
N ASN A 7 -14.38 -9.57 -8.43
CA ASN A 7 -13.10 -8.91 -8.61
C ASN A 7 -13.25 -7.38 -8.81
N TYR A 8 -12.38 -6.62 -8.15
CA TYR A 8 -12.32 -5.15 -8.21
C TYR A 8 -13.57 -4.41 -7.71
N PHE A 9 -14.40 -5.07 -6.88
CA PHE A 9 -15.62 -4.53 -6.24
C PHE A 9 -15.48 -3.08 -5.74
N ARG A 10 -14.41 -2.79 -4.98
CA ARG A 10 -14.11 -1.45 -4.45
C ARG A 10 -13.97 -0.38 -5.54
N PHE A 11 -13.23 -0.66 -6.62
CA PHE A 11 -13.05 0.29 -7.71
C PHE A 11 -14.38 0.51 -8.45
N ARG A 12 -15.15 -0.55 -8.72
CA ARG A 12 -16.46 -0.43 -9.40
C ARG A 12 -17.43 0.45 -8.59
N LEU A 13 -17.50 0.27 -7.27
CA LEU A 13 -18.32 1.11 -6.39
C LEU A 13 -17.79 2.56 -6.28
N ALA A 14 -16.49 2.75 -6.11
CA ALA A 14 -15.90 4.09 -5.98
C ALA A 14 -16.11 4.93 -7.25
N LEU A 15 -15.86 4.33 -8.42
CA LEU A 15 -16.03 5.00 -9.71
C LEU A 15 -17.52 5.23 -10.04
N SER A 16 -18.41 4.32 -9.63
CA SER A 16 -19.87 4.54 -9.69
C SER A 16 -20.30 5.74 -8.84
N LEU A 17 -19.83 5.83 -7.59
CA LEU A 17 -20.10 6.96 -6.69
C LEU A 17 -19.59 8.31 -7.25
N ILE A 18 -18.38 8.34 -7.81
CA ILE A 18 -17.78 9.58 -8.34
C ILE A 18 -18.44 10.00 -9.67
N SER A 19 -18.84 9.05 -10.52
CA SER A 19 -19.45 9.33 -11.83
C SER A 19 -20.98 9.49 -11.83
N GLY A 20 -21.66 9.12 -10.74
CA GLY A 20 -23.12 9.02 -10.70
C GLY A 20 -23.72 7.88 -11.55
N LYS A 21 -22.89 7.08 -12.25
CA LYS A 21 -23.37 5.98 -13.11
C LYS A 21 -23.78 4.76 -12.28
N ALA A 22 -25.04 4.35 -12.41
CA ALA A 22 -25.57 3.13 -11.77
C ALA A 22 -24.97 1.85 -12.39
N ILE A 23 -24.75 0.84 -11.55
CA ILE A 23 -24.08 -0.41 -11.92
C ILE A 23 -24.86 -1.65 -11.46
N THR A 24 -24.75 -2.73 -12.23
CA THR A 24 -25.15 -4.09 -11.84
C THR A 24 -23.90 -4.96 -11.81
N ILE A 25 -23.69 -5.73 -10.74
CA ILE A 25 -22.62 -6.73 -10.64
C ILE A 25 -23.28 -8.11 -10.51
N LYS A 26 -23.04 -9.00 -11.48
CA LYS A 26 -23.62 -10.35 -11.56
C LYS A 26 -22.56 -11.43 -11.29
N ASN A 27 -23.00 -12.66 -10.99
CA ASN A 27 -22.14 -13.83 -10.75
C ASN A 27 -21.06 -13.61 -9.67
N ILE A 28 -21.41 -12.95 -8.56
CA ILE A 28 -20.55 -12.78 -7.39
C ILE A 28 -20.37 -14.17 -6.73
N ARG A 29 -19.19 -14.78 -6.88
CA ARG A 29 -18.81 -16.10 -6.28
C ARG A 29 -19.82 -17.23 -6.49
N LYS A 30 -20.47 -17.26 -7.66
CA LYS A 30 -21.37 -18.35 -8.05
C LYS A 30 -20.55 -19.62 -8.27
N LYS A 31 -20.85 -20.74 -7.59
CA LYS A 31 -20.19 -22.03 -7.86
C LYS A 31 -20.65 -22.54 -9.23
N ASN A 32 -19.70 -23.04 -10.04
CA ASN A 32 -20.03 -23.70 -11.31
C ASN A 32 -20.70 -25.05 -11.02
N SER A 33 -21.97 -25.20 -11.41
CA SER A 33 -22.82 -26.38 -11.16
C SER A 33 -22.29 -27.73 -11.68
N HIS A 34 -21.22 -27.71 -12.48
CA HIS A 34 -20.62 -28.89 -13.12
C HIS A 34 -19.50 -29.55 -12.30
N LYS A 35 -19.05 -28.96 -11.17
CA LYS A 35 -18.14 -29.67 -10.26
C LYS A 35 -18.93 -30.74 -9.49
N LYS A 36 -19.00 -31.94 -10.08
CA LYS A 36 -19.54 -33.14 -9.42
C LYS A 36 -18.83 -33.32 -8.07
N ILE A 37 -19.62 -33.36 -7.00
CA ILE A 37 -19.13 -33.73 -5.67
C ILE A 37 -18.86 -35.24 -5.71
N ASN A 38 -17.58 -35.62 -5.77
CA ASN A 38 -17.17 -36.97 -5.37
C ASN A 38 -17.48 -37.13 -3.89
N LYS A 39 -18.03 -38.27 -3.48
CA LYS A 39 -18.67 -38.42 -2.16
C LYS A 39 -17.72 -38.65 -0.99
N ASP A 40 -16.43 -38.78 -1.27
CA ASP A 40 -15.42 -39.30 -0.34
C ASP A 40 -14.25 -38.33 -0.12
N ASP A 41 -14.29 -37.13 -0.74
CA ASP A 41 -13.32 -36.06 -0.47
C ASP A 41 -13.65 -35.36 0.85
N GLU A 42 -12.64 -35.12 1.70
CA GLU A 42 -12.80 -34.47 3.00
C GLU A 42 -13.30 -33.01 2.86
N ILE A 43 -14.02 -32.50 3.88
CA ILE A 43 -14.50 -31.13 3.89
C ILE A 43 -13.31 -30.19 4.03
N ASP A 44 -12.88 -29.60 2.91
CA ASP A 44 -11.93 -28.50 2.90
C ASP A 44 -12.54 -27.29 3.64
N ASP A 45 -11.90 -26.85 4.74
CA ASP A 45 -12.30 -25.68 5.52
C ASP A 45 -12.35 -24.37 4.68
N ASN A 46 -11.83 -24.40 3.44
CA ASN A 46 -11.92 -23.32 2.45
C ASN A 46 -13.21 -23.35 1.61
N GLU A 47 -14.37 -23.71 2.18
CA GLU A 47 -15.68 -23.45 1.55
C GLU A 47 -15.84 -21.94 1.28
N ILE A 48 -15.61 -21.55 0.02
CA ILE A 48 -15.85 -20.18 -0.45
C ILE A 48 -17.37 -19.94 -0.40
N ASN A 49 -17.82 -19.25 0.64
CA ASN A 49 -19.20 -18.80 0.78
C ASN A 49 -19.66 -18.09 -0.51
N GLU A 50 -20.77 -18.56 -1.05
CA GLU A 50 -21.37 -18.05 -2.28
C GLU A 50 -21.86 -16.59 -2.09
N GLY A 51 -21.88 -15.82 -3.18
CA GLY A 51 -22.33 -14.43 -3.12
C GLY A 51 -21.35 -13.46 -2.44
N LEU A 52 -21.94 -12.44 -1.81
CA LEU A 52 -21.28 -11.27 -1.22
C LEU A 52 -20.69 -11.58 0.18
N GLN A 53 -19.42 -11.21 0.42
CA GLN A 53 -18.75 -11.46 1.72
C GLN A 53 -19.07 -10.38 2.76
N GLU A 54 -18.79 -10.63 4.04
CA GLU A 54 -19.10 -9.68 5.12
C GLU A 54 -18.32 -8.36 4.94
N TYR A 55 -17.06 -8.40 4.52
CA TYR A 55 -16.27 -7.20 4.22
C TYR A 55 -16.85 -6.35 3.07
N GLU A 56 -17.51 -6.98 2.10
CA GLU A 56 -18.14 -6.28 0.96
C GLU A 56 -19.48 -5.68 1.37
N ALA A 57 -20.31 -6.45 2.08
CA ALA A 57 -21.54 -5.96 2.70
C ALA A 57 -21.27 -4.82 3.69
N LYS A 58 -20.12 -4.82 4.37
CA LYS A 58 -19.68 -3.71 5.23
C LYS A 58 -19.24 -2.48 4.43
N ILE A 59 -18.63 -2.61 3.25
CA ILE A 59 -18.43 -1.44 2.38
C ILE A 59 -19.77 -0.85 1.93
N LEU A 60 -20.76 -1.68 1.55
CA LEU A 60 -22.10 -1.17 1.22
C LEU A 60 -22.74 -0.42 2.40
N LYS A 61 -22.66 -0.96 3.63
CA LYS A 61 -23.12 -0.28 4.85
C LYS A 61 -22.30 0.96 5.24
N LEU A 62 -21.05 1.08 4.78
CA LEU A 62 -20.23 2.28 4.98
C LEU A 62 -20.63 3.39 4.00
N ILE A 63 -20.98 3.03 2.75
CA ILE A 63 -21.52 3.95 1.75
C ILE A 63 -22.86 4.51 2.23
N ASP A 64 -23.78 3.63 2.62
CA ASP A 64 -25.14 3.94 3.14
C ASP A 64 -25.13 4.81 4.41
N LYS A 65 -24.02 4.81 5.16
CA LYS A 65 -23.81 5.66 6.35
C LYS A 65 -23.21 7.05 6.03
N LEU A 66 -22.79 7.28 4.79
CA LEU A 66 -22.01 8.45 4.37
C LEU A 66 -22.62 9.22 3.19
N CYS A 67 -23.62 8.65 2.53
CA CYS A 67 -24.26 9.17 1.33
C CYS A 67 -25.79 9.03 1.47
N ASP A 68 -26.54 10.04 1.04
CA ASP A 68 -28.01 9.96 1.00
C ASP A 68 -28.49 9.47 -0.38
N ASP A 69 -29.72 8.95 -0.46
CA ASP A 69 -30.38 8.44 -1.68
C ASP A 69 -29.67 7.29 -2.43
N THR A 70 -28.67 6.63 -1.83
CA THR A 70 -28.05 5.43 -2.40
C THR A 70 -29.05 4.26 -2.47
N THR A 71 -29.30 3.72 -3.66
CA THR A 71 -30.18 2.55 -3.82
C THR A 71 -29.34 1.28 -3.96
N ILE A 72 -29.36 0.44 -2.92
CA ILE A 72 -28.64 -0.83 -2.87
C ILE A 72 -29.66 -1.97 -2.88
N LYS A 73 -29.61 -2.84 -3.89
CA LYS A 73 -30.48 -4.02 -4.02
C LYS A 73 -29.63 -5.27 -4.24
N ILE A 74 -29.81 -6.28 -3.41
CA ILE A 74 -29.05 -7.55 -3.44
C ILE A 74 -30.07 -8.67 -3.70
N ASN A 75 -29.71 -9.63 -4.55
CA ASN A 75 -30.52 -10.82 -4.82
C ASN A 75 -30.65 -11.74 -3.59
N GLU A 76 -31.66 -12.61 -3.54
CA GLU A 76 -31.86 -13.56 -2.41
C GLU A 76 -30.64 -14.45 -2.17
N TYR A 77 -29.92 -14.83 -3.23
CA TYR A 77 -28.70 -15.64 -3.18
C TYR A 77 -27.40 -14.81 -2.99
N GLY A 78 -27.47 -13.47 -2.96
CA GLY A 78 -26.30 -12.60 -2.84
C GLY A 78 -25.34 -12.61 -4.03
N ASP A 79 -25.68 -13.30 -5.13
CA ASP A 79 -24.84 -13.46 -6.34
C ASP A 79 -24.98 -12.29 -7.33
N GLU A 80 -26.03 -11.47 -7.20
CA GLU A 80 -26.21 -10.23 -7.94
C GLU A 80 -26.45 -9.01 -7.02
N LEU A 81 -25.84 -7.88 -7.38
CA LEU A 81 -25.97 -6.58 -6.74
C LEU A 81 -26.34 -5.51 -7.79
N TYR A 82 -27.45 -4.83 -7.61
CA TYR A 82 -27.74 -3.55 -8.27
C TYR A 82 -27.42 -2.39 -7.32
N PHE A 83 -26.62 -1.44 -7.79
CA PHE A 83 -26.15 -0.28 -7.04
C PHE A 83 -26.38 1.00 -7.85
N LYS A 84 -27.26 1.87 -7.35
CA LYS A 84 -27.40 3.25 -7.81
C LYS A 84 -26.71 4.17 -6.80
N PRO A 85 -25.70 4.96 -7.23
CA PRO A 85 -25.05 5.94 -6.37
C PRO A 85 -26.03 7.06 -5.99
N GLY A 86 -25.79 7.66 -4.82
CA GLY A 86 -26.53 8.80 -4.27
C GLY A 86 -25.60 9.99 -4.00
N PHE A 87 -26.01 10.91 -3.14
CA PHE A 87 -25.27 12.15 -2.88
C PHE A 87 -24.16 11.96 -1.85
N LEU A 88 -22.92 12.29 -2.24
CA LEU A 88 -21.73 12.23 -1.38
C LEU A 88 -21.75 13.36 -0.34
N ILE A 89 -22.32 13.11 0.85
CA ILE A 89 -22.55 14.17 1.84
C ILE A 89 -21.42 14.22 2.89
N GLY A 90 -21.16 13.13 3.59
CA GLY A 90 -20.18 13.09 4.69
C GLY A 90 -20.80 13.29 6.07
N ASN A 91 -19.98 13.61 7.07
CA ASN A 91 -20.43 13.57 8.47
C ASN A 91 -19.87 14.68 9.38
N VAL A 92 -18.96 15.53 8.90
CA VAL A 92 -18.52 16.73 9.62
C VAL A 92 -19.38 17.91 9.19
N ASN A 93 -20.44 18.20 9.94
CA ASN A 93 -21.32 19.34 9.68
C ASN A 93 -20.88 20.57 10.48
N ASP A 94 -21.07 21.76 9.92
CA ASP A 94 -20.69 23.06 10.50
C ASP A 94 -21.22 23.27 11.95
N GLU A 95 -22.35 22.63 12.27
CA GLU A 95 -23.04 22.68 13.56
C GLU A 95 -22.36 21.88 14.69
N VAL A 96 -21.49 20.91 14.37
CA VAL A 96 -20.92 19.96 15.34
C VAL A 96 -19.39 20.06 15.33
N ARG A 97 -18.80 20.37 16.48
CA ARG A 97 -17.34 20.43 16.64
C ARG A 97 -16.71 19.10 16.25
N ILE A 98 -15.63 19.17 15.48
CA ILE A 98 -14.88 18.00 14.98
C ILE A 98 -14.40 17.11 16.14
N SER A 99 -14.11 17.67 17.32
CA SER A 99 -13.78 16.93 18.54
C SER A 99 -14.88 15.94 18.94
N ASP A 100 -16.13 16.41 18.90
CA ASP A 100 -17.28 15.80 19.59
C ASP A 100 -17.96 14.73 18.71
N LEU A 101 -17.68 14.74 17.40
CA LEU A 101 -18.16 13.74 16.45
C LEU A 101 -17.52 12.37 16.70
N ASN A 102 -18.24 11.50 17.42
CA ASN A 102 -17.87 10.12 17.73
C ASN A 102 -18.55 9.12 16.76
N ASN A 103 -18.27 9.25 15.45
CA ASN A 103 -18.83 8.38 14.43
C ASN A 103 -18.01 7.09 14.30
N THR A 104 -18.42 6.02 14.99
CA THR A 104 -17.75 4.71 14.97
C THR A 104 -18.21 3.83 13.80
N PHE A 105 -17.30 2.99 13.29
CA PHE A 105 -17.64 1.96 12.30
C PHE A 105 -16.83 0.68 12.56
N HIS A 106 -17.49 -0.48 12.44
CA HIS A 106 -16.89 -1.79 12.69
C HIS A 106 -16.59 -2.51 11.37
N CYS A 107 -15.31 -2.54 10.99
CA CYS A 107 -14.81 -3.14 9.75
C CYS A 107 -14.91 -4.68 9.72
N GLY A 108 -15.00 -5.33 10.89
CA GLY A 108 -15.07 -6.79 11.00
C GLY A 108 -13.71 -7.47 11.12
N ASN A 109 -13.74 -8.79 10.89
CA ASN A 109 -12.64 -9.71 11.21
C ASN A 109 -12.08 -10.43 9.97
N GLU A 110 -12.67 -10.22 8.79
CA GLU A 110 -12.25 -10.87 7.54
C GLU A 110 -11.10 -10.14 6.83
N ARG A 111 -11.02 -8.81 6.99
CA ARG A 111 -10.08 -7.91 6.27
C ARG A 111 -9.57 -6.79 7.18
N SER A 112 -8.44 -6.20 6.81
CA SER A 112 -7.86 -5.07 7.53
C SER A 112 -8.70 -3.80 7.38
N ILE A 113 -8.64 -2.90 8.36
CA ILE A 113 -9.13 -1.52 8.28
C ILE A 113 -8.57 -0.81 7.02
N SER A 114 -7.36 -1.16 6.56
CA SER A 114 -6.78 -0.69 5.30
C SER A 114 -7.69 -0.90 4.09
N TYR A 115 -8.43 -2.01 4.03
CA TYR A 115 -9.38 -2.31 2.95
C TYR A 115 -10.47 -1.23 2.82
N PHE A 116 -10.87 -0.66 3.96
CA PHE A 116 -11.87 0.41 4.06
C PHE A 116 -11.23 1.80 3.92
N LEU A 117 -10.02 2.01 4.46
CA LEU A 117 -9.27 3.27 4.32
C LEU A 117 -8.95 3.58 2.86
N GLU A 118 -8.44 2.60 2.10
CA GLU A 118 -8.17 2.79 0.67
C GLU A 118 -9.44 3.21 -0.08
N PHE A 119 -10.58 2.59 0.23
CA PHE A 119 -11.88 2.95 -0.38
C PHE A 119 -12.33 4.36 0.00
N LEU A 120 -12.21 4.76 1.28
CA LEU A 120 -12.50 6.14 1.72
C LEU A 120 -11.59 7.15 1.02
N ILE A 121 -10.30 6.85 0.86
CA ILE A 121 -9.31 7.70 0.17
C ILE A 121 -9.61 7.83 -1.34
N MET A 122 -10.38 6.91 -1.94
CA MET A 122 -10.87 7.07 -3.31
C MET A 122 -12.04 8.06 -3.40
N ILE A 123 -12.97 8.08 -2.43
CA ILE A 123 -14.25 8.79 -2.57
C ILE A 123 -14.36 10.11 -1.78
N VAL A 124 -13.74 10.22 -0.60
CA VAL A 124 -13.93 11.36 0.32
C VAL A 124 -13.53 12.74 -0.23
N PRO A 125 -12.55 12.92 -1.16
CA PRO A 125 -12.30 14.24 -1.75
C PRO A 125 -13.52 14.86 -2.44
N PHE A 126 -14.44 14.02 -2.92
CA PHE A 126 -15.59 14.42 -3.75
C PHE A 126 -16.88 14.62 -2.96
N PHE A 127 -16.78 14.62 -1.62
CA PHE A 127 -17.89 14.82 -0.71
C PHE A 127 -18.26 16.32 -0.55
N LYS A 128 -19.49 16.59 -0.12
CA LYS A 128 -19.98 17.92 0.29
C LYS A 128 -19.28 18.45 1.54
N ASN A 129 -19.15 17.61 2.55
CA ASN A 129 -18.53 17.89 3.84
C ASN A 129 -17.34 16.94 4.10
N PRO A 130 -16.40 17.29 5.00
CA PRO A 130 -15.34 16.37 5.43
C PRO A 130 -15.88 15.10 6.09
N VAL A 131 -15.04 14.06 6.18
CA VAL A 131 -15.37 12.80 6.85
C VAL A 131 -14.38 12.51 7.98
N LYS A 132 -14.92 12.35 9.21
CA LYS A 132 -14.21 11.83 10.38
C LYS A 132 -14.85 10.51 10.83
N LEU A 133 -14.07 9.45 11.01
CA LEU A 133 -14.54 8.14 11.43
C LEU A 133 -13.57 7.48 12.42
N LEU A 134 -14.12 6.77 13.41
CA LEU A 134 -13.37 5.85 14.27
C LEU A 134 -13.61 4.41 13.80
N LEU A 135 -12.68 3.91 12.99
CA LEU A 135 -12.73 2.57 12.41
C LEU A 135 -12.20 1.53 13.42
N LYS A 136 -12.93 0.43 13.60
CA LYS A 136 -12.60 -0.65 14.55
C LYS A 136 -12.51 -2.02 13.87
N GLY A 137 -11.48 -2.80 14.19
CA GLY A 137 -11.18 -4.09 13.54
C GLY A 137 -9.68 -4.43 13.55
N ILE A 138 -9.21 -5.07 12.49
CA ILE A 138 -7.80 -5.47 12.29
C ILE A 138 -6.99 -4.30 11.70
N THR A 139 -5.77 -4.03 12.19
CA THR A 139 -4.86 -2.98 11.66
C THR A 139 -3.69 -3.52 10.84
N ASP A 140 -3.28 -4.74 11.14
CA ASP A 140 -2.10 -5.40 10.60
C ASP A 140 -2.46 -6.86 10.28
N ASP A 141 -2.26 -7.29 9.03
CA ASP A 141 -2.65 -8.60 8.48
C ASP A 141 -1.70 -9.01 7.33
N GLN A 142 -1.85 -10.24 6.83
CA GLN A 142 -1.06 -10.81 5.73
C GLN A 142 -1.63 -10.51 4.33
N ILE A 143 -2.96 -10.34 4.21
CA ILE A 143 -3.66 -10.17 2.92
C ILE A 143 -3.58 -8.70 2.47
N ASP A 144 -3.96 -7.79 3.37
CA ASP A 144 -3.98 -6.35 3.13
C ASP A 144 -2.65 -5.67 3.50
N ARG A 145 -2.44 -4.43 3.06
CA ARG A 145 -1.34 -3.59 3.56
C ARG A 145 -1.62 -3.11 4.99
N THR A 146 -0.57 -2.75 5.73
CA THR A 146 -0.75 -2.22 7.09
C THR A 146 -1.39 -0.83 7.04
N VAL A 147 -2.18 -0.49 8.06
CA VAL A 147 -2.74 0.86 8.20
C VAL A 147 -1.62 1.92 8.24
N TYR A 148 -0.44 1.56 8.76
CA TYR A 148 0.72 2.45 8.83
C TYR A 148 1.35 2.74 7.45
N THR A 149 1.45 1.74 6.58
CA THR A 149 1.90 1.97 5.19
C THR A 149 0.86 2.75 4.38
N CYS A 150 -0.43 2.46 4.56
CA CYS A 150 -1.51 3.24 3.96
C CYS A 150 -1.42 4.72 4.37
N LYS A 151 -1.22 5.02 5.67
CA LYS A 151 -0.94 6.36 6.19
C LYS A 151 0.22 7.02 5.45
N ILE A 152 1.43 6.46 5.55
CA ILE A 152 2.66 7.12 5.11
C ILE A 152 2.67 7.36 3.58
N VAL A 153 2.17 6.41 2.78
CA VAL A 153 2.12 6.58 1.32
C VAL A 153 1.07 7.61 0.91
N CYS A 154 -0.15 7.54 1.47
CA CYS A 154 -1.23 8.46 1.08
C CYS A 154 -0.96 9.89 1.57
N GLU A 155 -0.61 10.08 2.84
CA GLU A 155 -0.30 11.42 3.39
C GLU A 155 0.87 12.08 2.63
N ASN A 156 1.88 11.31 2.22
CA ASN A 156 2.94 11.84 1.36
C ASN A 156 2.42 12.22 -0.04
N PHE A 157 1.59 11.39 -0.68
CA PHE A 157 1.05 11.67 -2.02
C PHE A 157 0.26 12.99 -2.05
N PHE A 158 -0.72 13.15 -1.16
CA PHE A 158 -1.54 14.36 -1.08
C PHE A 158 -0.69 15.61 -0.85
N LYS A 159 0.15 15.60 0.19
CA LYS A 159 1.00 16.74 0.57
C LYS A 159 2.04 17.11 -0.49
N THR A 160 2.55 16.12 -1.23
CA THR A 160 3.74 16.31 -2.09
C THR A 160 3.41 16.58 -3.54
N PHE A 161 2.36 15.95 -4.09
CA PHE A 161 2.07 15.95 -5.52
C PHE A 161 0.73 16.61 -5.85
N LEU A 162 -0.24 16.58 -4.92
CA LEU A 162 -1.47 17.38 -5.03
C LEU A 162 -1.38 18.74 -4.29
N ASN A 163 -0.25 18.99 -3.61
CA ASN A 163 0.09 20.23 -2.89
C ASN A 163 -0.99 20.71 -1.90
N VAL A 164 -1.75 19.79 -1.30
CA VAL A 164 -2.80 20.13 -0.32
C VAL A 164 -2.23 20.28 1.10
N ASN A 165 -2.94 21.01 1.95
CA ASN A 165 -2.54 21.29 3.33
C ASN A 165 -2.28 20.02 4.15
N ASN A 166 -1.42 20.13 5.18
CA ASN A 166 -1.08 19.01 6.07
C ASN A 166 -2.32 18.33 6.67
N ASP A 167 -3.33 19.12 7.01
CA ASP A 167 -4.55 18.69 7.68
C ASP A 167 -5.61 18.12 6.72
N PHE A 168 -5.26 17.93 5.44
CA PHE A 168 -6.15 17.34 4.43
C PHE A 168 -6.45 15.86 4.68
N LEU A 169 -5.46 15.08 5.14
CA LEU A 169 -5.61 13.68 5.49
C LEU A 169 -4.84 13.40 6.79
N ASN A 170 -5.53 12.83 7.79
CA ASN A 170 -4.93 12.39 9.04
C ASN A 170 -5.43 10.98 9.37
N ILE A 171 -4.52 10.01 9.31
CA ILE A 171 -4.77 8.64 9.79
C ILE A 171 -3.97 8.43 11.07
N THR A 172 -4.66 8.24 12.19
CA THR A 172 -4.04 8.04 13.51
C THR A 172 -4.44 6.69 14.10
N ILE A 173 -3.46 5.79 14.24
CA ILE A 173 -3.61 4.50 14.90
C ILE A 173 -3.64 4.73 16.41
N LEU A 174 -4.82 4.62 17.01
CA LEU A 174 -5.00 4.74 18.46
C LEU A 174 -4.59 3.44 19.16
N LYS A 175 -5.02 2.31 18.59
CA LYS A 175 -4.74 0.96 19.08
C LYS A 175 -4.58 0.00 17.91
N ARG A 176 -3.59 -0.90 17.98
CA ARG A 176 -3.41 -1.97 16.98
C ARG A 176 -4.29 -3.19 17.30
N GLY A 177 -4.68 -3.91 16.26
CA GLY A 177 -5.46 -5.15 16.34
C GLY A 177 -5.01 -6.14 15.29
N THR A 178 -4.96 -7.42 15.65
CA THR A 178 -4.60 -8.53 14.76
C THR A 178 -5.86 -9.28 14.34
N LYS A 179 -5.73 -10.22 13.39
CA LYS A 179 -6.83 -11.14 13.04
C LYS A 179 -7.39 -11.90 14.26
N LEU A 180 -6.55 -12.18 15.26
CA LEU A 180 -6.92 -12.84 16.51
C LEU A 180 -7.59 -11.88 17.52
N ASP A 181 -7.02 -10.69 17.75
CA ASP A 181 -7.63 -9.61 18.52
C ASP A 181 -8.10 -8.49 17.57
N SER A 182 -9.27 -8.66 16.93
CA SER A 182 -9.90 -7.69 16.01
C SER A 182 -10.45 -6.45 16.74
N THR A 183 -9.63 -5.87 17.62
CA THR A 183 -9.97 -4.82 18.58
C THR A 183 -9.11 -3.56 18.40
N GLY A 184 -8.45 -3.43 17.25
CA GLY A 184 -7.71 -2.23 16.85
C GLY A 184 -8.66 -1.07 16.55
N GLU A 185 -8.16 0.15 16.70
CA GLU A 185 -8.93 1.39 16.61
C GLU A 185 -8.10 2.45 15.88
N VAL A 186 -8.66 3.00 14.80
CA VAL A 186 -8.00 3.97 13.91
C VAL A 186 -8.92 5.16 13.72
N SER A 187 -8.43 6.35 14.08
CA SER A 187 -9.08 7.61 13.74
C SER A 187 -8.69 7.98 12.31
N PHE A 188 -9.69 8.07 11.44
CA PHE A 188 -9.58 8.61 10.09
C PHE A 188 -10.22 10.00 10.06
N PHE A 189 -9.52 10.98 9.50
CA PHE A 189 -10.08 12.26 9.10
C PHE A 189 -9.55 12.62 7.71
N MET A 190 -10.44 13.05 6.81
CA MET A 190 -10.08 13.53 5.49
C MET A 190 -11.03 14.65 5.05
N ASN A 191 -10.45 15.69 4.46
CA ASN A 191 -11.13 16.88 3.96
C ASN A 191 -11.50 16.70 2.46
N ASN A 192 -12.33 17.59 1.91
CA ASN A 192 -12.79 17.53 0.53
C ASN A 192 -12.08 18.55 -0.39
N LEU A 193 -11.95 18.20 -1.67
CA LEU A 193 -11.37 19.04 -2.72
C LEU A 193 -12.47 19.64 -3.60
N LYS A 194 -12.21 20.82 -4.16
CA LYS A 194 -13.08 21.43 -5.19
C LYS A 194 -12.75 20.91 -6.59
N MET A 195 -11.46 20.72 -6.87
CA MET A 195 -10.87 20.24 -8.12
C MET A 195 -9.51 19.61 -7.79
N ILE A 196 -9.00 18.75 -8.66
CA ILE A 196 -7.66 18.15 -8.54
C ILE A 196 -6.74 18.78 -9.60
N ASN A 197 -5.54 19.19 -9.20
CA ASN A 197 -4.53 19.71 -10.12
C ASN A 197 -3.70 18.56 -10.71
N SER A 198 -3.27 18.73 -11.97
CA SER A 198 -2.34 17.85 -12.66
C SER A 198 -1.01 17.77 -11.93
N PHE A 199 -0.40 16.60 -11.90
CA PHE A 199 0.87 16.39 -11.20
C PHE A 199 1.84 15.53 -12.00
N ASP A 200 3.13 15.72 -11.72
CA ASP A 200 4.22 15.02 -12.39
C ASP A 200 5.07 14.22 -11.39
N MET A 201 5.09 12.92 -11.60
CA MET A 201 5.90 11.92 -10.92
C MET A 201 6.62 11.03 -11.95
N HIS A 202 7.10 11.57 -13.08
CA HIS A 202 7.83 10.74 -14.06
C HIS A 202 9.24 10.31 -13.60
N ASP A 203 9.90 11.10 -12.75
CA ASP A 203 11.21 10.77 -12.16
C ASP A 203 11.15 10.75 -10.63
N ALA A 204 11.59 9.63 -10.05
CA ALA A 204 11.77 9.48 -8.62
C ALA A 204 13.10 10.08 -8.12
N GLY A 205 14.13 10.09 -8.95
CA GLY A 205 15.50 10.36 -8.55
C GLY A 205 16.07 9.32 -7.57
N LEU A 206 17.30 9.56 -7.11
CA LEU A 206 18.02 8.64 -6.20
C LEU A 206 17.32 8.51 -4.84
N VAL A 207 17.40 7.32 -4.22
CA VAL A 207 16.99 7.09 -2.82
C VAL A 207 17.84 7.97 -1.89
N LYS A 208 17.17 8.84 -1.11
CA LYS A 208 17.82 9.77 -0.18
C LYS A 208 18.06 9.12 1.19
N ARG A 209 17.05 8.40 1.69
CA ARG A 209 17.06 7.71 2.99
C ARG A 209 16.11 6.52 2.99
N ILE A 210 16.35 5.59 3.90
CA ILE A 210 15.41 4.51 4.21
C ILE A 210 15.03 4.64 5.69
N THR A 211 13.74 4.66 5.95
CA THR A 211 13.14 4.65 7.30
C THR A 211 12.28 3.41 7.47
N GLY A 212 12.10 2.94 8.69
CA GLY A 212 11.19 1.83 8.95
C GLY A 212 10.81 1.73 10.42
N THR A 213 9.73 1.01 10.69
CA THR A 213 9.31 0.67 12.05
C THR A 213 9.06 -0.83 12.17
N ILE A 214 9.39 -1.39 13.32
CA ILE A 214 9.10 -2.77 13.68
C ILE A 214 8.25 -2.77 14.95
N VAL A 215 7.08 -3.36 14.84
CA VAL A 215 6.11 -3.54 15.90
C VAL A 215 6.08 -5.01 16.24
N CYS A 216 6.36 -5.35 17.50
CA CYS A 216 6.22 -6.72 17.99
C CYS A 216 5.45 -6.71 19.30
N ASN A 217 4.58 -7.70 19.50
CA ASN A 217 3.99 -8.02 20.79
C ASN A 217 4.64 -9.30 21.33
N GLN A 218 5.06 -9.29 22.60
CA GLN A 218 5.59 -10.46 23.33
C GLN A 218 6.89 -11.10 22.78
N ILE A 219 7.54 -10.51 21.76
CA ILE A 219 8.86 -10.92 21.27
C ILE A 219 9.98 -10.24 22.07
N SER A 220 11.05 -10.97 22.42
CA SER A 220 12.18 -10.41 23.19
C SER A 220 12.96 -9.35 22.40
N MET A 221 13.54 -8.35 23.09
CA MET A 221 14.30 -7.27 22.44
C MET A 221 15.53 -7.77 21.68
N ILE A 222 16.10 -8.92 22.08
CA ILE A 222 17.23 -9.57 21.39
C ILE A 222 16.81 -9.97 19.97
N PHE A 223 15.64 -10.58 19.81
CA PHE A 223 15.11 -10.96 18.50
C PHE A 223 14.69 -9.75 17.68
N ARG A 224 14.05 -8.73 18.28
CA ARG A 224 13.76 -7.44 17.61
C ARG A 224 15.03 -6.82 17.02
N ASN A 225 16.12 -6.81 17.79
CA ASN A 225 17.41 -6.27 17.36
C ASN A 225 18.10 -7.11 16.28
N LYS A 226 17.99 -8.45 16.29
CA LYS A 226 18.50 -9.32 15.20
C LYS A 226 17.88 -8.94 13.85
N ILE A 227 16.56 -8.72 13.81
CA ILE A 227 15.84 -8.29 12.60
C ILE A 227 16.34 -6.92 12.13
N VAL A 228 16.38 -5.92 13.03
CA VAL A 228 16.86 -4.57 12.74
C VAL A 228 18.28 -4.60 12.16
N ASN A 229 19.18 -5.36 12.78
CA ASN A 229 20.58 -5.44 12.39
C ASN A 229 20.76 -6.15 11.05
N CYS A 230 20.01 -7.23 10.79
CA CYS A 230 20.04 -7.90 9.49
C CYS A 230 19.48 -7.00 8.38
N ALA A 231 18.32 -6.36 8.60
CA ALA A 231 17.74 -5.43 7.64
C ALA A 231 18.70 -4.26 7.35
N LYS A 232 19.25 -3.61 8.38
CA LYS A 232 20.25 -2.53 8.23
C LYS A 232 21.50 -3.01 7.48
N LYS A 233 22.07 -4.17 7.82
CA LYS A 233 23.25 -4.74 7.14
C LYS A 233 23.05 -4.85 5.63
N ASN A 234 21.87 -5.32 5.19
CA ASN A 234 21.57 -5.49 3.77
C ASN A 234 21.28 -4.13 3.07
N LEU A 235 20.58 -3.22 3.75
CA LEU A 235 20.21 -1.91 3.20
C LEU A 235 21.38 -0.90 3.16
N HIS A 236 22.36 -1.04 4.06
CA HIS A 236 23.56 -0.19 4.08
C HIS A 236 24.46 -0.36 2.85
N ASN A 237 24.31 -1.46 2.11
CA ASN A 237 24.95 -1.64 0.79
C ASN A 237 24.44 -0.64 -0.27
N PHE A 238 23.29 0.00 -0.02
CA PHE A 238 22.64 0.94 -0.96
C PHE A 238 22.63 2.39 -0.45
N THR A 239 22.52 2.61 0.86
CA THR A 239 22.62 3.96 1.45
C THR A 239 23.09 3.90 2.91
N PRO A 240 23.96 4.83 3.38
CA PRO A 240 24.28 4.93 4.80
C PRO A 240 23.08 5.39 5.64
N TYR A 241 22.11 6.09 5.04
CA TYR A 241 20.98 6.71 5.75
C TYR A 241 19.82 5.74 5.98
N VAL A 242 20.04 4.69 6.78
CA VAL A 242 19.02 3.70 7.17
C VAL A 242 18.67 3.83 8.66
N SER A 243 17.49 4.38 8.97
CA SER A 243 16.89 4.26 10.29
C SER A 243 15.84 3.16 10.29
N ILE A 244 15.87 2.29 11.29
CA ILE A 244 14.77 1.37 11.60
C ILE A 244 14.57 1.45 13.10
N GLU A 245 13.36 1.79 13.49
CA GLU A 245 12.92 1.98 14.87
C GLU A 245 12.12 0.76 15.34
N VAL A 246 12.11 0.52 16.65
CA VAL A 246 11.28 -0.52 17.27
C VAL A 246 10.20 0.19 18.06
N GLU A 247 8.93 0.04 17.66
CA GLU A 247 7.81 0.67 18.36
C GLU A 247 7.75 0.10 19.80
N LYS A 248 7.98 0.95 20.80
CA LYS A 248 7.88 0.55 22.20
C LYS A 248 6.41 0.27 22.52
N GLU A 249 6.14 -0.89 23.09
CA GLU A 249 4.79 -1.27 23.52
C GLU A 249 4.21 -0.20 24.46
N LYS A 250 3.16 0.50 24.00
CA LYS A 250 2.38 1.41 24.84
C LYS A 250 1.72 0.58 25.93
N LYS A 251 2.22 0.67 27.16
CA LYS A 251 1.64 0.01 28.34
C LYS A 251 0.26 0.61 28.64
N ASN A 252 -0.79 0.05 28.03
CA ASN A 252 -2.16 0.40 28.37
C ASN A 252 -2.43 0.05 29.84
N SER A 253 -2.94 1.01 30.62
CA SER A 253 -3.08 0.90 32.09
C SER A 253 -4.09 -0.13 32.60
N TYR A 254 -4.67 -0.95 31.72
CA TYR A 254 -5.60 -2.03 32.05
C TYR A 254 -5.11 -3.36 31.44
N PRO A 255 -4.55 -4.28 32.25
CA PRO A 255 -4.17 -5.60 31.77
C PRO A 255 -5.41 -6.48 31.58
N ASN A 256 -6.13 -6.29 30.48
CA ASN A 256 -7.17 -7.20 30.03
C ASN A 256 -6.54 -8.59 29.82
N LYS A 257 -6.87 -9.54 30.72
CA LYS A 257 -6.24 -10.86 30.81
C LYS A 257 -6.32 -11.68 29.51
N ASN A 258 -7.22 -11.32 28.58
CA ASN A 258 -7.41 -12.01 27.30
C ASN A 258 -6.45 -11.54 26.18
N ASN A 259 -5.97 -10.28 26.18
CA ASN A 259 -5.02 -9.76 25.18
C ASN A 259 -3.59 -10.33 25.31
N SER A 260 -3.39 -11.34 26.17
CA SER A 260 -2.09 -11.80 26.67
C SER A 260 -1.45 -12.95 25.89
N LYS A 261 -1.98 -13.30 24.70
CA LYS A 261 -1.60 -14.53 23.96
C LYS A 261 -1.18 -14.33 22.50
N ASN A 262 -1.29 -13.11 21.97
CA ASN A 262 -1.12 -12.85 20.55
C ASN A 262 0.28 -12.35 20.20
N ASN A 263 1.22 -13.29 20.09
CA ASN A 263 2.51 -13.06 19.47
C ASN A 263 2.29 -12.66 18.00
N PHE A 264 2.62 -11.41 17.66
CA PHE A 264 2.63 -10.93 16.28
C PHE A 264 3.79 -9.98 16.06
N MET A 265 4.11 -9.78 14.79
CA MET A 265 5.13 -8.87 14.32
C MET A 265 4.69 -8.20 13.01
N SER A 266 4.68 -6.87 12.99
CA SER A 266 4.44 -6.05 11.81
C SER A 266 5.70 -5.22 11.54
N LEU A 267 6.26 -5.33 10.34
CA LEU A 267 7.43 -4.58 9.89
C LEU A 267 7.01 -3.74 8.68
N SER A 268 7.33 -2.46 8.69
CA SER A 268 7.12 -1.57 7.53
C SER A 268 8.41 -0.80 7.24
N LEU A 269 8.90 -0.89 6.00
CA LEU A 269 10.02 -0.07 5.51
C LEU A 269 9.55 0.90 4.42
N PHE A 270 10.20 2.06 4.38
CA PHE A 270 9.90 3.18 3.49
C PHE A 270 11.21 3.76 2.95
N ALA A 271 11.45 3.62 1.65
CA ALA A 271 12.55 4.30 0.97
C ALA A 271 12.03 5.63 0.38
N GLN A 272 12.59 6.76 0.82
CA GLN A 272 12.24 8.08 0.31
C GLN A 272 13.32 8.59 -0.64
N THR A 273 12.93 9.10 -1.81
CA THR A 273 13.84 9.60 -2.84
C THR A 273 14.13 11.09 -2.74
N LYS A 274 15.06 11.58 -3.58
CA LYS A 274 15.32 13.02 -3.77
C LYS A 274 14.07 13.76 -4.26
N ASN A 275 13.33 13.19 -5.21
CA ASN A 275 12.10 13.80 -5.75
C ASN A 275 10.87 13.44 -4.92
N LYS A 276 11.04 13.23 -3.61
CA LYS A 276 9.99 13.03 -2.58
C LYS A 276 9.05 11.83 -2.81
N CYS A 277 9.36 10.94 -3.75
CA CYS A 277 8.64 9.67 -3.92
C CYS A 277 8.95 8.74 -2.75
N ILE A 278 8.01 7.82 -2.43
CA ILE A 278 8.16 6.84 -1.36
C ILE A 278 7.79 5.45 -1.88
N TYR A 279 8.67 4.48 -1.64
CA TYR A 279 8.35 3.05 -1.80
C TYR A 279 8.06 2.46 -0.42
N GLY A 280 6.82 2.02 -0.19
CA GLY A 280 6.40 1.39 1.06
C GLY A 280 6.31 -0.14 0.94
N THR A 281 6.91 -0.87 1.89
CA THR A 281 6.83 -2.34 1.93
C THR A 281 6.54 -2.86 3.34
N ASP A 282 5.46 -3.64 3.46
CA ASP A 282 5.08 -4.35 4.69
C ASP A 282 5.53 -5.80 4.72
N LEU A 283 5.72 -6.34 5.93
CA LEU A 283 5.73 -7.76 6.24
C LEU A 283 5.03 -7.97 7.59
N TYR A 284 3.96 -8.75 7.64
CA TYR A 284 3.30 -9.16 8.87
C TYR A 284 3.47 -10.66 9.08
N VAL A 285 3.78 -11.06 10.32
CA VAL A 285 3.96 -12.45 10.75
C VAL A 285 3.27 -12.63 12.10
N ASP A 286 2.34 -13.58 12.19
CA ASP A 286 1.74 -14.01 13.45
C ASP A 286 2.32 -15.35 13.93
N LYS A 287 1.84 -15.80 15.09
CA LYS A 287 2.20 -17.11 15.65
C LYS A 287 1.93 -18.27 14.69
N PHE A 288 0.86 -18.23 13.90
CA PHE A 288 0.47 -19.34 13.02
C PHE A 288 1.42 -19.45 11.83
N MET A 289 1.74 -18.33 11.17
CA MET A 289 2.76 -18.33 10.11
C MET A 289 4.15 -18.65 10.63
N LEU A 290 4.52 -18.17 11.83
CA LEU A 290 5.80 -18.51 12.43
C LEU A 290 5.91 -20.01 12.75
N GLN A 291 4.81 -20.67 13.11
CA GLN A 291 4.76 -22.12 13.32
C GLN A 291 4.78 -22.86 11.97
N HIS A 292 3.90 -22.52 11.02
CA HIS A 292 3.87 -23.13 9.69
C HIS A 292 5.23 -23.05 8.95
N VAL A 293 5.95 -21.92 9.07
CA VAL A 293 7.30 -21.77 8.52
C VAL A 293 8.31 -22.67 9.24
N LYS A 294 8.19 -22.89 10.57
CA LYS A 294 9.03 -23.85 11.29
C LYS A 294 8.74 -25.29 10.86
N ASP A 295 7.47 -25.65 10.73
CA ASP A 295 7.03 -26.99 10.36
C ASP A 295 7.48 -27.33 8.92
N MET A 296 7.34 -26.39 7.98
CA MET A 296 7.85 -26.50 6.60
C MET A 296 9.39 -26.57 6.52
N LEU A 297 10.11 -25.92 7.45
CA LEU A 297 11.57 -26.02 7.54
C LEU A 297 12.03 -27.35 8.17
N ALA A 298 11.23 -27.93 9.07
CA ALA A 298 11.50 -29.24 9.67
C ALA A 298 11.23 -30.39 8.70
N SER A 299 10.11 -30.38 7.97
CA SER A 299 9.80 -31.43 6.98
C SER A 299 10.86 -31.52 5.87
N ARG A 300 11.49 -30.40 5.51
CA ARG A 300 12.63 -30.34 4.58
C ARG A 300 13.95 -30.93 5.12
N THR A 301 14.00 -31.45 6.33
CA THR A 301 15.21 -32.11 6.88
C THR A 301 15.18 -33.64 6.87
N ASP A 302 14.05 -34.27 6.52
CA ASP A 302 13.93 -35.74 6.44
C ASP A 302 14.11 -36.32 5.01
N ASP A 303 13.93 -35.52 3.95
CA ASP A 303 14.06 -35.94 2.54
C ASP A 303 15.51 -36.24 2.11
N SER A 304 16.01 -37.41 2.51
CA SER A 304 17.30 -37.96 2.11
C SER A 304 17.21 -38.78 0.82
N LEU A 305 16.64 -38.19 -0.24
CA LEU A 305 16.62 -38.79 -1.58
C LEU A 305 18.01 -38.71 -2.24
N PRO A 306 18.53 -39.81 -2.81
CA PRO A 306 19.83 -39.81 -3.48
C PRO A 306 19.77 -39.05 -4.81
N MET A 307 20.50 -37.94 -4.91
CA MET A 307 20.63 -37.17 -6.14
C MET A 307 21.62 -37.88 -7.09
N GLU A 308 21.14 -38.83 -7.89
CA GLU A 308 21.94 -39.44 -8.95
C GLU A 308 22.29 -38.38 -10.01
N LEU A 309 23.58 -38.07 -10.12
CA LEU A 309 24.13 -37.19 -11.15
C LEU A 309 24.17 -37.92 -12.49
N GLY A 310 23.02 -37.99 -13.16
CA GLY A 310 22.87 -38.48 -14.53
C GLY A 310 23.67 -37.64 -15.53
N GLY A 311 24.93 -38.00 -15.73
CA GLY A 311 25.86 -37.28 -16.61
C GLY A 311 25.54 -37.49 -18.08
N HIS A 312 24.65 -36.66 -18.63
CA HIS A 312 24.44 -36.63 -20.08
C HIS A 312 25.63 -35.97 -20.80
N LYS A 313 26.22 -36.76 -21.69
CA LYS A 313 27.34 -36.40 -22.56
C LYS A 313 26.86 -35.49 -23.68
N TRP A 314 27.65 -34.48 -24.02
CA TRP A 314 27.48 -33.73 -25.27
C TRP A 314 28.11 -34.57 -26.38
N ASP A 315 27.35 -34.92 -27.41
CA ASP A 315 27.87 -35.42 -28.67
C ASP A 315 27.37 -34.50 -29.80
N GLU A 316 28.21 -34.28 -30.79
CA GLU A 316 27.98 -33.33 -31.89
C GLU A 316 27.05 -33.97 -32.95
N GLY A 317 26.17 -33.16 -33.57
CA GLY A 317 25.12 -33.65 -34.46
C GLY A 317 25.51 -33.78 -35.93
N GLU A 318 24.71 -34.53 -36.70
CA GLU A 318 24.73 -34.54 -38.16
C GLU A 318 23.29 -34.70 -38.72
N MET A 319 23.11 -34.49 -40.03
CA MET A 319 21.80 -34.27 -40.69
C MET A 319 21.03 -35.57 -41.03
N GLY A 320 19.69 -35.48 -41.18
CA GLY A 320 18.90 -36.56 -41.80
C GLY A 320 17.37 -36.44 -41.72
N GLU A 321 16.80 -35.60 -42.59
CA GLU A 321 15.52 -35.70 -43.35
C GLU A 321 14.21 -36.35 -42.77
N ASN A 322 13.06 -35.80 -43.23
CA ASN A 322 11.66 -36.28 -43.17
C ASN A 322 10.90 -36.09 -41.82
N GLU A 323 9.83 -35.27 -41.80
CA GLU A 323 8.38 -35.59 -41.99
C GLU A 323 7.71 -36.09 -40.68
N GLU A 324 6.56 -35.60 -40.20
CA GLU A 324 5.54 -34.64 -40.71
C GLU A 324 5.19 -33.58 -39.64
N GLU A 325 4.42 -32.54 -40.02
CA GLU A 325 3.86 -31.52 -39.12
C GLU A 325 2.39 -31.83 -38.82
N GLU A 326 1.97 -31.78 -37.54
CA GLU A 326 0.55 -31.75 -37.13
C GLU A 326 0.32 -30.48 -36.28
N GLU A 327 -0.56 -29.60 -36.75
CA GLU A 327 -1.07 -28.43 -36.01
C GLU A 327 -2.46 -28.79 -35.44
N ASP A 328 -2.67 -28.65 -34.13
CA ASP A 328 -4.00 -28.82 -33.51
C ASP A 328 -4.88 -27.58 -33.82
N GLU A 329 -5.82 -27.70 -34.74
CA GLU A 329 -6.79 -26.64 -35.08
C GLU A 329 -7.87 -26.44 -33.98
N GLU A 330 -8.33 -25.20 -33.77
CA GLU A 330 -9.46 -24.89 -32.89
C GLU A 330 -10.79 -25.02 -33.67
N ASP A 331 -11.54 -26.09 -33.39
CA ASP A 331 -12.75 -26.51 -34.14
C ASP A 331 -14.02 -25.77 -33.65
N ASP A 332 -14.29 -24.58 -34.21
CA ASP A 332 -15.54 -23.81 -34.01
C ASP A 332 -16.61 -24.24 -35.03
N THR A 333 -17.51 -25.16 -34.62
CA THR A 333 -18.59 -25.65 -35.49
C THR A 333 -19.80 -24.71 -35.54
N GLU A 334 -20.01 -24.02 -36.67
CA GLU A 334 -21.30 -23.40 -37.01
C GLU A 334 -22.28 -24.46 -37.55
N GLU A 335 -23.53 -24.48 -37.06
CA GLU A 335 -24.63 -25.30 -37.60
C GLU A 335 -25.60 -24.40 -38.37
N ASP A 336 -25.51 -24.42 -39.70
CA ASP A 336 -26.53 -23.87 -40.61
C ASP A 336 -27.67 -24.88 -40.86
N ASP A 337 -28.92 -24.47 -40.63
CA ASP A 337 -30.14 -25.19 -41.04
C ASP A 337 -30.74 -24.48 -42.28
N GLU A 338 -30.58 -25.08 -43.48
CA GLU A 338 -31.34 -24.70 -44.69
C GLU A 338 -32.66 -25.48 -44.78
N GLU A 339 -33.78 -24.80 -45.08
CA GLU A 339 -34.82 -25.34 -45.99
C GLU A 339 -35.66 -24.21 -46.63
N GLU A 340 -36.38 -24.53 -47.73
CA GLU A 340 -36.75 -23.57 -48.79
C GLU A 340 -38.15 -22.87 -48.68
N GLU A 341 -38.50 -22.14 -49.75
CA GLU A 341 -39.76 -21.46 -50.12
C GLU A 341 -39.92 -19.99 -49.66
N GLY A 342 -40.14 -19.00 -50.54
CA GLY A 342 -40.17 -19.00 -52.01
C GLY A 342 -40.88 -17.76 -52.60
N GLU A 343 -40.59 -17.42 -53.87
CA GLU A 343 -41.18 -16.31 -54.66
C GLU A 343 -40.83 -14.86 -54.19
N LYS A 344 -40.73 -13.80 -55.01
CA LYS A 344 -40.52 -13.59 -56.47
C LYS A 344 -40.29 -12.07 -56.76
N ILE A 345 -39.87 -11.76 -58.00
CA ILE A 345 -40.24 -10.55 -58.79
C ILE A 345 -39.55 -9.20 -58.43
N ASP A 346 -38.81 -8.69 -59.44
CA ASP A 346 -38.79 -7.31 -60.00
C ASP A 346 -38.47 -6.08 -59.10
N ASP A 347 -37.73 -5.04 -59.51
CA ASP A 347 -36.82 -4.78 -60.66
C ASP A 347 -36.04 -3.44 -60.42
N SER A 348 -35.18 -3.04 -61.37
CA SER A 348 -34.72 -1.66 -61.68
C SER A 348 -33.84 -0.83 -60.71
N ASN A 349 -32.58 -0.67 -61.09
CA ASN A 349 -31.84 0.57 -61.51
C ASN A 349 -31.97 1.94 -60.79
N GLY A 350 -30.87 2.71 -60.86
CA GLY A 350 -30.70 4.10 -60.35
C GLY A 350 -29.61 4.16 -59.27
N ASP A 351 -28.32 4.44 -59.53
CA ASP A 351 -27.61 5.33 -60.49
C ASP A 351 -27.76 6.85 -60.22
N GLU A 352 -26.65 7.57 -60.45
CA GLU A 352 -26.37 9.02 -60.32
C GLU A 352 -26.29 9.54 -58.85
N GLU A 353 -25.23 10.23 -58.37
CA GLU A 353 -24.50 11.45 -58.84
C GLU A 353 -25.31 12.75 -58.62
N GLU A 354 -24.75 13.92 -58.24
CA GLU A 354 -23.39 14.36 -57.85
C GLU A 354 -23.50 15.67 -56.99
N ASP A 355 -22.37 16.34 -56.70
CA ASP A 355 -22.22 17.75 -56.26
C ASP A 355 -22.79 18.19 -54.87
N GLU A 356 -22.15 19.01 -54.02
CA GLU A 356 -21.18 20.15 -54.07
C GLU A 356 -21.81 21.54 -53.82
N GLU A 357 -20.94 22.50 -53.44
CA GLU A 357 -21.15 23.92 -53.10
C GLU A 357 -22.01 24.28 -51.85
N ASP A 358 -21.83 25.44 -51.22
CA ASP A 358 -20.60 26.04 -50.67
C ASP A 358 -20.97 27.13 -49.62
N ASP A 359 -19.93 27.75 -49.05
CA ASP A 359 -19.79 29.18 -48.72
C ASP A 359 -20.45 29.86 -47.50
N THR A 360 -19.58 30.69 -46.90
CA THR A 360 -19.78 31.98 -46.22
C THR A 360 -19.99 32.12 -44.70
N GLU A 361 -19.36 33.21 -44.24
CA GLU A 361 -19.11 33.68 -42.88
C GLU A 361 -20.04 34.88 -42.55
N GLU A 362 -20.16 35.25 -41.28
CA GLU A 362 -20.24 36.66 -40.88
C GLU A 362 -19.76 36.81 -39.42
N ASP A 363 -19.10 37.93 -39.12
CA ASP A 363 -18.44 38.24 -37.85
C ASP A 363 -19.39 38.84 -36.80
N ASP A 364 -18.90 39.03 -35.56
CA ASP A 364 -19.13 40.27 -34.78
C ASP A 364 -18.10 40.38 -33.62
N GLU A 365 -17.57 41.59 -33.37
CA GLU A 365 -16.65 41.93 -32.27
C GLU A 365 -17.37 42.71 -31.14
N GLU A 366 -16.66 43.63 -30.43
CA GLU A 366 -17.07 44.46 -29.27
C GLU A 366 -17.08 43.78 -27.87
N GLU A 367 -16.55 44.39 -26.80
CA GLU A 367 -15.58 45.49 -26.65
C GLU A 367 -14.90 45.41 -25.24
N GLU A 368 -13.79 46.14 -25.01
CA GLU A 368 -13.19 46.30 -23.68
C GLU A 368 -13.66 47.61 -23.00
N GLU A 369 -14.00 47.58 -21.70
CA GLU A 369 -13.99 48.80 -20.87
C GLU A 369 -13.10 48.65 -19.63
N VAL A 370 -12.41 49.75 -19.29
CA VAL A 370 -11.49 49.87 -18.15
C VAL A 370 -11.78 51.17 -17.42
N GLU A 371 -12.29 51.10 -16.19
CA GLU A 371 -12.35 52.26 -15.30
C GLU A 371 -11.24 52.22 -14.23
N LYS A 372 -10.61 53.39 -14.07
CA LYS A 372 -9.86 53.78 -12.88
C LYS A 372 -10.43 55.10 -12.38
N ILE A 373 -10.63 55.24 -11.08
CA ILE A 373 -10.75 56.54 -10.43
C ILE A 373 -9.85 56.52 -9.18
N ASP A 374 -9.01 57.54 -9.05
CA ASP A 374 -8.11 57.74 -7.90
C ASP A 374 -8.78 58.58 -6.81
N GLY A 375 -8.33 58.40 -5.56
CA GLY A 375 -7.95 59.55 -4.73
C GLY A 375 -8.84 59.98 -3.56
N ASN A 376 -8.18 60.05 -2.40
CA ASN A 376 -8.34 61.07 -1.34
C ASN A 376 -9.62 61.01 -0.46
N ASP A 377 -9.60 61.35 0.84
CA ASP A 377 -8.50 61.61 1.81
C ASP A 377 -9.08 61.55 3.26
N ASP A 378 -8.25 61.89 4.25
CA ASP A 378 -8.58 62.32 5.64
C ASP A 378 -9.06 61.27 6.67
N ASP A 379 -8.09 60.78 7.46
CA ASP A 379 -7.96 60.92 8.92
C ASP A 379 -9.21 60.81 9.85
N ASP A 380 -9.13 59.92 10.86
CA ASP A 380 -8.87 60.39 12.24
C ASP A 380 -8.39 59.29 13.21
N GLU A 381 -7.76 59.72 14.31
CA GLU A 381 -6.86 59.01 15.25
C GLU A 381 -7.45 58.03 16.32
N ASN A 382 -6.57 57.11 16.81
CA ASN A 382 -6.44 56.55 18.19
C ASN A 382 -7.59 55.69 18.78
N GLU A 383 -7.42 54.79 19.77
CA GLU A 383 -6.39 54.63 20.84
C GLU A 383 -5.81 53.19 20.96
N ASP A 384 -4.75 53.05 21.77
CA ASP A 384 -3.95 51.84 21.99
C ASP A 384 -4.50 50.84 23.04
N GLU A 385 -3.98 49.61 23.06
CA GLU A 385 -3.55 48.95 24.31
C GLU A 385 -2.55 47.79 24.01
N ASP A 386 -1.30 47.93 24.47
CA ASP A 386 -0.24 46.92 24.41
C ASP A 386 -0.27 45.99 25.63
N GLU A 387 -0.01 44.68 25.45
CA GLU A 387 0.59 43.84 26.49
C GLU A 387 1.70 42.95 25.90
N ALA A 388 2.92 43.09 26.43
CA ALA A 388 4.08 42.28 26.06
C ALA A 388 5.05 42.12 27.24
N GLU A 389 5.16 40.90 27.78
CA GLU A 389 6.13 40.48 28.80
C GLU A 389 6.55 39.02 28.56
N GLU A 390 7.73 38.55 29.00
CA GLU A 390 9.08 39.16 28.97
C GLU A 390 10.07 37.97 28.99
N GLU A 391 11.14 37.99 28.17
CA GLU A 391 12.23 37.01 28.33
C GLU A 391 13.26 37.53 29.34
N ARG A 392 13.42 36.82 30.47
CA ARG A 392 14.58 37.00 31.36
C ARG A 392 15.18 35.68 31.81
N ALA A 393 16.47 35.55 31.59
CA ALA A 393 17.31 34.51 32.16
C ALA A 393 18.30 35.15 33.13
N GLU A 394 18.42 34.59 34.34
CA GLU A 394 19.49 34.93 35.27
C GLU A 394 20.23 33.66 35.72
N LYS A 395 21.52 33.85 36.02
CA LYS A 395 22.39 32.90 36.70
C LYS A 395 22.94 33.59 37.94
N ILE A 396 23.22 32.82 38.99
CA ILE A 396 24.53 32.68 39.66
C ILE A 396 24.29 31.96 40.99
N ASP A 397 24.88 30.76 41.08
CA ASP A 397 25.70 30.17 42.16
C ASP A 397 25.43 30.43 43.67
N ASP A 398 26.20 29.68 44.47
CA ASP A 398 26.53 29.86 45.89
C ASP A 398 25.48 29.53 46.98
N ASN A 399 25.46 28.22 47.28
CA ASN A 399 26.11 27.64 48.48
C ASN A 399 25.37 27.34 49.81
N ASP A 400 25.82 26.20 50.36
CA ASP A 400 26.19 25.87 51.75
C ASP A 400 25.20 25.30 52.81
N ASP A 401 25.76 24.29 53.51
CA ASP A 401 25.58 23.73 54.86
C ASP A 401 24.30 22.90 55.18
N GLU A 402 24.37 21.57 55.40
CA GLU A 402 24.94 20.75 56.54
C GLU A 402 23.88 20.51 57.66
N GLU A 403 23.81 19.45 58.48
CA GLU A 403 24.65 18.26 58.86
C GLU A 403 23.75 16.95 58.83
N GLU A 404 24.20 15.72 58.46
CA GLU A 404 24.93 14.61 59.17
C GLU A 404 24.17 13.82 60.29
N ASP A 405 24.35 12.50 60.56
CA ASP A 405 24.68 11.32 59.69
C ASP A 405 23.75 10.08 59.94
N GLU A 406 24.01 8.90 60.55
CA GLU A 406 25.08 8.14 61.29
C GLU A 406 24.59 6.63 61.32
N GLU A 407 25.29 5.48 61.37
CA GLU A 407 26.68 4.92 61.32
C GLU A 407 27.07 4.43 59.88
N GLU A 408 28.32 4.22 59.41
CA GLU A 408 29.55 3.50 59.86
C GLU A 408 29.51 1.93 59.83
N SER A 409 30.57 1.15 59.51
CA SER A 409 31.93 1.37 58.94
C SER A 409 32.61 -0.01 58.59
N GLU A 410 33.78 -0.20 57.94
CA GLU A 410 34.85 0.68 57.40
C GLU A 410 35.78 -0.09 56.38
N ILE A 411 36.78 0.59 55.80
CA ILE A 411 38.14 0.10 55.40
C ILE A 411 38.27 -0.94 54.24
N ASN A 412 39.06 -0.72 53.16
CA ASN A 412 39.85 0.48 52.78
C ASN A 412 40.15 0.58 51.25
N LEU A 413 40.67 1.75 50.85
CA LEU A 413 41.14 2.16 49.52
C LEU A 413 42.46 1.45 49.12
N GLY A 414 42.97 1.50 47.88
CA GLY A 414 42.47 2.14 46.65
C GLY A 414 43.53 2.99 45.92
N ASN A 415 43.29 3.32 44.63
CA ASN A 415 43.99 4.37 43.84
C ASN A 415 45.51 4.21 43.57
N LYS A 416 46.16 5.06 42.74
CA LYS A 416 45.95 5.36 41.30
C LYS A 416 47.17 6.12 40.73
N THR A 417 47.62 5.75 39.51
CA THR A 417 48.32 6.59 38.49
C THR A 417 49.71 7.25 38.72
N LYS A 418 50.60 6.95 37.75
CA LYS A 418 51.62 7.83 37.09
C LYS A 418 52.85 8.33 37.87
N HIS A 419 54.04 7.87 37.46
CA HIS A 419 54.90 8.64 36.53
C HIS A 419 55.94 7.75 35.80
N GLN A 420 56.74 8.34 34.91
CA GLN A 420 57.65 7.68 33.96
C GLN A 420 59.02 7.31 34.56
N LEU A 421 59.69 6.25 34.06
CA LEU A 421 61.06 6.31 33.48
C LEU A 421 61.54 4.94 32.90
N ASN A 422 62.70 4.96 32.21
CA ASN A 422 63.11 3.98 31.20
C ASN A 422 63.94 2.76 31.67
N ASN A 423 63.95 1.74 30.78
CA ASN A 423 65.07 0.89 30.33
C ASN A 423 65.39 -0.50 30.96
N ARG A 424 65.26 -1.52 30.09
CA ARG A 424 66.09 -2.74 29.89
C ARG A 424 66.12 -3.83 30.97
N GLY A 425 66.01 -5.14 30.62
CA GLY A 425 65.78 -5.73 29.29
C GLY A 425 65.95 -7.27 29.22
N ASN A 426 65.91 -7.81 27.99
CA ASN A 426 66.10 -9.21 27.52
C ASN A 426 64.99 -10.22 27.91
N TYR A 427 64.13 -10.71 26.99
CA TYR A 427 64.36 -11.69 25.89
C TYR A 427 64.75 -13.12 26.34
N PRO A 428 64.30 -14.20 25.65
CA PRO A 428 63.93 -14.25 24.22
C PRO A 428 62.54 -14.84 23.84
N LEU A 429 62.20 -14.72 22.54
CA LEU A 429 61.18 -15.51 21.83
C LEU A 429 61.86 -16.63 21.02
N SER A 430 61.07 -17.59 20.56
CA SER A 430 61.28 -18.29 19.27
C SER A 430 59.97 -18.92 18.79
N ASP A 431 59.51 -18.56 17.60
CA ASP A 431 58.50 -19.30 16.83
C ASP A 431 59.12 -20.56 16.21
N GLU A 432 58.34 -21.60 15.88
CA GLU A 432 58.48 -22.34 14.62
C GLU A 432 57.35 -23.36 14.33
N SER A 433 57.17 -23.63 13.03
CA SER A 433 56.60 -24.81 12.35
C SER A 433 55.17 -25.31 12.59
N ASN A 434 54.47 -25.55 11.47
CA ASN A 434 53.50 -26.65 11.34
C ASN A 434 54.26 -27.98 11.21
N GLU A 435 53.78 -29.07 11.81
CA GLU A 435 53.77 -30.38 11.12
C GLU A 435 52.77 -31.38 11.74
N MET A 436 52.66 -32.58 11.17
CA MET A 436 51.49 -33.46 11.24
C MET A 436 51.48 -34.48 12.40
N ASN A 437 50.27 -35.07 12.59
CA ASN A 437 49.93 -36.37 13.22
C ASN A 437 49.49 -36.30 14.70
N ASN A 438 48.27 -36.69 15.08
CA ASN A 438 47.65 -37.99 14.76
C ASN A 438 46.12 -37.92 14.70
N ILE A 439 45.52 -38.63 13.75
CA ILE A 439 44.09 -38.98 13.77
C ILE A 439 43.95 -40.35 14.44
N SER A 440 43.16 -40.44 15.51
CA SER A 440 42.69 -41.71 16.08
C SER A 440 41.19 -41.63 16.26
N ASN A 441 40.45 -42.47 15.52
CA ASN A 441 38.99 -42.44 15.46
C ASN A 441 38.34 -42.61 16.84
N ILE A 442 37.31 -41.80 17.13
CA ILE A 442 36.29 -42.10 18.14
C ILE A 442 34.91 -41.88 17.50
N ASP A 443 33.97 -42.72 17.90
CA ASP A 443 32.71 -43.09 17.23
C ASP A 443 31.84 -42.01 16.58
N ALA A 444 31.24 -42.42 15.46
CA ALA A 444 30.08 -41.77 14.85
C ALA A 444 28.93 -41.69 15.87
N SER A 445 28.63 -40.46 16.31
CA SER A 445 27.64 -40.19 17.34
C SER A 445 26.71 -39.05 16.92
N LYS A 446 25.54 -39.44 16.39
CA LYS A 446 24.31 -38.65 16.28
C LYS A 446 24.49 -37.17 15.86
N GLU A 447 24.51 -36.91 14.56
CA GLU A 447 23.99 -35.60 14.11
C GLU A 447 22.48 -35.59 14.36
N GLU A 448 22.03 -34.84 15.36
CA GLU A 448 20.62 -34.50 15.53
C GLU A 448 20.18 -33.58 14.38
N PRO A 449 18.92 -33.69 13.88
CA PRO A 449 18.46 -32.85 12.78
C PRO A 449 18.57 -31.37 13.18
N LYS A 450 19.23 -30.59 12.31
CA LYS A 450 19.60 -29.19 12.56
C LYS A 450 18.36 -28.28 12.50
N THR A 451 17.56 -28.34 13.55
CA THR A 451 16.42 -27.43 13.79
C THR A 451 16.90 -25.99 13.62
N LEU A 452 16.26 -25.23 12.74
CA LEU A 452 16.68 -23.87 12.46
C LEU A 452 16.49 -23.04 13.74
N HIS A 453 17.54 -22.41 14.24
CA HIS A 453 17.44 -21.68 15.50
C HIS A 453 16.49 -20.49 15.28
N ASP A 454 15.61 -20.18 16.24
CA ASP A 454 14.78 -18.97 16.22
C ASP A 454 15.54 -17.71 15.80
N ALA A 455 16.80 -17.59 16.21
CA ALA A 455 17.76 -16.58 15.76
C ALA A 455 17.82 -16.40 14.23
N ASP A 456 17.94 -17.50 13.50
CA ASP A 456 18.09 -17.55 12.04
C ASP A 456 16.79 -17.17 11.33
N ILE A 457 15.64 -17.54 11.91
CA ILE A 457 14.32 -17.18 11.39
C ILE A 457 14.14 -15.66 11.46
N TYR A 458 14.46 -15.03 12.59
CA TYR A 458 14.38 -13.58 12.74
C TYR A 458 15.37 -12.84 11.82
N GLU A 459 16.58 -13.36 11.61
CA GLU A 459 17.52 -12.78 10.65
C GLU A 459 17.05 -12.96 9.20
N ARG A 460 16.46 -14.10 8.83
CA ARG A 460 15.82 -14.32 7.52
C ARG A 460 14.64 -13.38 7.28
N LEU A 461 13.83 -13.06 8.29
CA LEU A 461 12.75 -12.08 8.19
C LEU A 461 13.28 -10.65 7.96
N GLY A 462 14.37 -10.27 8.63
CA GLY A 462 15.07 -9.00 8.38
C GLY A 462 15.66 -8.91 6.97
N PHE A 463 16.23 -10.01 6.46
CA PHE A 463 16.67 -10.12 5.06
C PHE A 463 15.49 -9.99 4.09
N PHE A 464 14.40 -10.74 4.31
CA PHE A 464 13.26 -10.81 3.40
C PHE A 464 12.57 -9.45 3.20
N ILE A 465 12.34 -8.66 4.26
CA ILE A 465 11.78 -7.32 4.08
C ILE A 465 12.77 -6.35 3.40
N SER A 466 14.07 -6.49 3.64
CA SER A 466 15.07 -5.69 2.93
C SER A 466 15.09 -5.99 1.43
N LEU A 467 14.99 -7.28 1.04
CA LEU A 467 14.88 -7.72 -0.34
C LEU A 467 13.56 -7.24 -0.99
N LYS A 468 12.45 -7.27 -0.25
CA LYS A 468 11.16 -6.75 -0.72
C LYS A 468 11.25 -5.26 -1.06
N LEU A 469 11.89 -4.45 -0.22
CA LEU A 469 12.12 -3.03 -0.49
C LEU A 469 13.07 -2.81 -1.69
N MET A 470 14.15 -3.60 -1.79
CA MET A 470 15.07 -3.54 -2.94
C MET A 470 14.36 -3.84 -4.26
N ASN A 471 13.40 -4.78 -4.28
CA ASN A 471 12.63 -5.11 -5.48
C ASN A 471 11.69 -3.98 -5.94
N GLU A 472 11.09 -3.22 -5.02
CA GLU A 472 10.32 -2.02 -5.40
C GLU A 472 11.26 -0.92 -5.95
N ILE A 473 12.40 -0.67 -5.29
CA ILE A 473 13.39 0.33 -5.72
C ILE A 473 13.98 -0.02 -7.11
N LYS A 474 14.33 -1.30 -7.34
CA LYS A 474 14.92 -1.79 -8.59
C LYS A 474 14.05 -1.49 -9.82
N GLY A 475 12.73 -1.38 -9.64
CA GLY A 475 11.82 -1.08 -10.74
C GLY A 475 12.01 0.30 -11.38
N LEU A 476 12.71 1.24 -10.72
CA LEU A 476 12.85 2.63 -11.18
C LEU A 476 11.50 3.31 -11.53
N SER A 477 10.43 2.86 -10.88
CA SER A 477 9.13 3.55 -10.84
C SER A 477 9.18 4.75 -9.90
N SER A 478 8.17 5.60 -9.91
CA SER A 478 8.00 6.68 -8.92
C SER A 478 6.99 6.34 -7.83
N ILE A 479 6.39 5.16 -7.93
CA ILE A 479 5.27 4.67 -7.13
C ILE A 479 5.54 3.19 -6.82
N ASP A 480 5.17 2.73 -5.63
CA ASP A 480 5.28 1.32 -5.26
C ASP A 480 4.23 0.43 -5.95
N SER A 481 4.47 -0.87 -5.97
CA SER A 481 3.57 -1.87 -6.57
C SER A 481 2.18 -1.98 -5.93
N SER A 482 1.92 -1.40 -4.77
CA SER A 482 0.68 -1.54 -4.00
C SER A 482 -0.27 -0.35 -4.17
N TYR A 483 0.28 0.88 -4.26
CA TYR A 483 -0.51 2.11 -4.42
C TYR A 483 -0.48 2.69 -5.83
N GLN A 484 -0.19 1.90 -6.88
CA GLN A 484 -0.31 2.36 -8.27
C GLN A 484 -1.72 2.90 -8.59
N TRP A 485 -2.75 2.38 -7.91
CA TRP A 485 -4.13 2.84 -8.05
C TRP A 485 -4.34 4.30 -7.66
N LEU A 486 -3.56 4.79 -6.70
CA LEU A 486 -3.73 6.12 -6.09
C LEU A 486 -3.48 7.21 -7.14
N PRO A 487 -2.27 7.40 -7.69
CA PRO A 487 -2.07 8.41 -8.72
C PRO A 487 -2.88 8.11 -9.98
N LEU A 488 -3.09 6.86 -10.40
CA LEU A 488 -3.91 6.57 -11.59
C LEU A 488 -5.33 7.12 -11.48
N LEU A 489 -5.97 7.00 -10.31
CA LEU A 489 -7.29 7.60 -10.05
C LEU A 489 -7.24 9.13 -10.08
N TYR A 490 -6.28 9.73 -9.38
CA TYR A 490 -6.19 11.20 -9.28
C TYR A 490 -5.69 11.88 -10.57
N MET A 491 -4.95 11.17 -11.44
CA MET A 491 -4.59 11.64 -12.79
C MET A 491 -5.82 11.77 -13.69
N ALA A 492 -6.70 10.76 -13.67
CA ALA A 492 -7.92 10.74 -14.49
C ALA A 492 -8.93 11.80 -14.04
N LEU A 493 -8.97 12.11 -12.74
CA LEU A 493 -9.86 13.10 -12.14
C LEU A 493 -9.21 14.49 -11.98
N ALA A 494 -7.99 14.68 -12.50
CA ALA A 494 -7.30 15.97 -12.54
C ALA A 494 -7.98 16.97 -13.50
N ASN A 495 -7.44 18.18 -13.57
CA ASN A 495 -7.78 19.14 -14.59
C ASN A 495 -7.43 18.64 -16.02
N ASP A 496 -8.21 19.16 -16.94
CA ASP A 496 -8.15 19.04 -18.40
C ASP A 496 -7.05 19.92 -19.03
N THR A 497 -6.67 21.01 -18.37
CA THR A 497 -5.69 21.97 -18.91
C THR A 497 -4.23 21.50 -18.94
N ALA A 498 -3.88 20.36 -18.32
CA ALA A 498 -2.49 19.93 -18.19
C ALA A 498 -2.30 18.40 -18.08
N VAL A 499 -1.20 17.91 -18.68
CA VAL A 499 -0.87 16.48 -18.72
C VAL A 499 -0.19 16.02 -17.42
N SER A 500 -0.88 15.20 -16.65
CA SER A 500 -0.28 14.48 -15.52
C SER A 500 0.60 13.32 -16.01
N LYS A 501 1.68 13.00 -15.29
CA LYS A 501 2.66 11.96 -15.69
C LYS A 501 3.13 11.12 -14.52
N ILE A 502 3.32 9.81 -14.73
CA ILE A 502 3.93 8.88 -13.78
C ILE A 502 4.88 7.90 -14.48
N SER A 503 5.86 7.38 -13.75
CA SER A 503 6.69 6.24 -14.20
C SER A 503 6.39 4.99 -13.37
N LEU A 504 6.07 3.88 -14.04
CA LEU A 504 5.89 2.55 -13.43
C LEU A 504 6.93 1.56 -13.98
N SER A 505 7.29 0.56 -13.19
CA SER A 505 8.20 -0.52 -13.59
C SER A 505 7.46 -1.57 -14.43
N ALA A 506 6.34 -2.05 -13.89
CA ALA A 506 5.33 -2.83 -14.58
C ALA A 506 3.95 -2.46 -14.04
N LEU A 507 2.94 -2.46 -14.90
CA LEU A 507 1.55 -2.29 -14.48
C LEU A 507 1.08 -3.59 -13.82
N LYS A 508 0.54 -3.51 -12.59
CA LYS A 508 -0.11 -4.67 -11.96
C LYS A 508 -1.49 -4.94 -12.60
N PRO A 509 -2.03 -6.17 -12.54
CA PRO A 509 -3.34 -6.49 -13.09
C PRO A 509 -4.47 -5.58 -12.58
N TYR A 510 -4.44 -5.20 -11.30
CA TYR A 510 -5.41 -4.27 -10.73
C TYR A 510 -5.31 -2.86 -11.34
N SER A 511 -4.11 -2.41 -11.72
CA SER A 511 -3.85 -1.12 -12.38
C SER A 511 -4.37 -1.13 -13.81
N ILE A 512 -4.18 -2.23 -14.54
CA ILE A 512 -4.72 -2.43 -15.89
C ILE A 512 -6.25 -2.39 -15.86
N VAL A 513 -6.88 -3.08 -14.90
CA VAL A 513 -8.34 -3.04 -14.76
C VAL A 513 -8.83 -1.67 -14.28
N LEU A 514 -8.11 -0.98 -13.40
CA LEU A 514 -8.45 0.40 -13.03
C LEU A 514 -8.40 1.34 -14.24
N ILE A 515 -7.38 1.25 -15.10
CA ILE A 515 -7.28 2.04 -16.33
C ILE A 515 -8.47 1.75 -17.27
N ARG A 516 -8.85 0.48 -17.44
CA ARG A 516 -10.05 0.11 -18.21
C ARG A 516 -11.32 0.70 -17.58
N LEU A 517 -11.52 0.56 -16.28
CA LEU A 517 -12.68 1.14 -15.59
C LEU A 517 -12.70 2.69 -15.68
N LEU A 518 -11.55 3.37 -15.61
CA LEU A 518 -11.48 4.82 -15.76
C LEU A 518 -11.89 5.26 -17.17
N ARG A 519 -11.51 4.51 -18.21
CA ARG A 519 -12.05 4.69 -19.57
C ARG A 519 -13.57 4.44 -19.61
N ASP A 520 -14.06 3.36 -19.02
CA ASP A 520 -15.47 2.97 -19.14
C ASP A 520 -16.42 3.90 -18.33
N PHE A 521 -15.95 4.43 -17.20
CA PHE A 521 -16.70 5.39 -16.38
C PHE A 521 -16.54 6.84 -16.83
N PHE A 522 -15.37 7.26 -17.32
CA PHE A 522 -15.03 8.68 -17.55
C PHE A 522 -14.48 9.02 -18.95
N SER A 523 -14.44 8.05 -19.87
CA SER A 523 -13.86 8.19 -21.22
C SER A 523 -12.36 8.57 -21.26
N VAL A 524 -11.65 8.39 -20.14
CA VAL A 524 -10.23 8.74 -20.00
C VAL A 524 -9.34 7.74 -20.73
N VAL A 525 -8.38 8.26 -21.50
CA VAL A 525 -7.36 7.48 -22.21
C VAL A 525 -5.98 7.81 -21.66
N PHE A 526 -5.20 6.76 -21.36
CA PHE A 526 -3.84 6.87 -20.86
C PHE A 526 -2.83 6.59 -21.98
N ASP A 527 -1.91 7.53 -22.22
CA ASP A 527 -0.75 7.33 -23.11
C ASP A 527 0.33 6.55 -22.36
N ILE A 528 0.54 5.27 -22.73
CA ILE A 528 1.48 4.35 -22.07
C ILE A 528 2.65 4.08 -23.03
N LYS A 529 3.82 4.66 -22.73
CA LYS A 529 5.03 4.50 -23.55
C LYS A 529 6.11 3.74 -22.79
N LYS A 530 6.65 2.67 -23.39
CA LYS A 530 7.87 2.00 -22.90
C LYS A 530 9.05 2.96 -23.08
N VAL A 531 9.76 3.24 -21.99
CA VAL A 531 10.98 4.06 -21.94
C VAL A 531 12.10 3.19 -21.41
N GLU A 532 13.08 2.95 -22.25
CA GLU A 532 14.27 2.14 -21.94
C GLU A 532 15.27 3.01 -21.17
N LYS A 533 15.71 2.52 -20.00
CA LYS A 533 16.66 3.18 -19.10
C LYS A 533 18.06 2.56 -19.20
N SER A 534 18.16 1.31 -19.63
CA SER A 534 19.40 0.63 -20.02
C SER A 534 19.10 -0.48 -21.04
N GLN A 535 20.11 -1.23 -21.47
CA GLN A 535 19.96 -2.39 -22.37
C GLN A 535 19.08 -3.53 -21.80
N ILE A 536 18.79 -3.51 -20.49
CA ILE A 536 18.04 -4.56 -19.78
C ILE A 536 16.84 -3.96 -19.02
N GLU A 537 16.96 -2.71 -18.55
CA GLU A 537 15.94 -2.07 -17.71
C GLU A 537 15.08 -1.09 -18.51
N TYR A 538 13.76 -1.31 -18.44
CA TYR A 538 12.75 -0.43 -19.00
C TYR A 538 11.73 -0.02 -17.95
N SER A 539 10.98 1.03 -18.25
CA SER A 539 9.87 1.54 -17.45
C SER A 539 8.75 1.98 -18.37
N TYR A 540 7.54 2.11 -17.84
CA TYR A 540 6.39 2.66 -18.55
C TYR A 540 6.15 4.09 -18.07
N LEU A 541 6.39 5.05 -18.97
CA LEU A 541 5.94 6.42 -18.80
C LEU A 541 4.47 6.48 -19.17
N ILE A 542 3.62 6.70 -18.16
CA ILE A 542 2.18 6.82 -18.33
C ILE A 542 1.80 8.30 -18.21
N LYS A 543 1.05 8.80 -19.18
CA LYS A 543 0.54 10.18 -19.20
C LYS A 543 -0.98 10.18 -19.35
N CYS A 544 -1.62 11.21 -18.80
CA CYS A 544 -3.05 11.40 -18.84
C CYS A 544 -3.40 12.89 -18.82
N VAL A 545 -4.39 13.29 -19.60
CA VAL A 545 -5.15 14.52 -19.34
C VAL A 545 -6.35 14.12 -18.48
N GLY A 546 -6.66 14.89 -17.44
CA GLY A 546 -7.82 14.61 -16.58
C GLY A 546 -9.13 15.12 -17.19
N ILE A 547 -10.27 14.69 -16.67
CA ILE A 547 -11.60 15.13 -17.16
C ILE A 547 -12.04 16.51 -16.66
N GLY A 548 -11.21 17.23 -15.92
CA GLY A 548 -11.64 18.48 -15.27
C GLY A 548 -12.63 18.24 -14.13
N TYR A 549 -12.53 17.14 -13.36
CA TYR A 549 -13.56 16.79 -12.38
C TYR A 549 -13.68 17.86 -11.29
N ARG A 550 -14.88 18.44 -11.18
CA ARG A 550 -15.24 19.46 -10.19
C ARG A 550 -16.22 18.86 -9.19
N ASN A 551 -15.91 18.99 -7.91
CA ASN A 551 -16.81 18.62 -6.83
C ASN A 551 -17.89 19.70 -6.66
N PHE A 552 -18.99 19.56 -7.41
CA PHE A 552 -20.16 20.45 -7.34
C PHE A 552 -20.85 20.43 -5.98
N SER A 553 -20.61 19.40 -5.15
CA SER A 553 -21.19 19.28 -3.81
C SER A 553 -20.55 20.23 -2.80
N LYS A 554 -19.27 20.58 -2.98
CA LYS A 554 -18.54 21.50 -2.08
C LYS A 554 -19.00 22.95 -2.30
N LYS A 555 -19.59 23.56 -1.26
CA LYS A 555 -20.00 24.98 -1.25
C LYS A 555 -18.87 25.88 -1.78
N THR A 556 -19.21 26.83 -2.65
CA THR A 556 -18.31 27.92 -3.06
C THR A 556 -18.72 29.22 -2.38
N PHE A 557 -18.22 29.41 -1.18
CA PHE A 557 -18.18 30.66 -0.42
C PHE A 557 -16.80 30.76 0.22
#